data_AF-A0A945NMZ8-F1
#
_entry.id   AF-A0A945NMZ8-F1
#
_cell.length_a   1.000
_cell.length_b   1.000
_cell.length_c   1.000
_cell.angle_alpha   90.00
_cell.angle_beta   90.00
_cell.angle_gamma   90.00
#
_symmetry.space_group_name_H-M   'P 1'
#
loop_
_entity.id
_entity.type
_entity.pdbx_description
1 polymer ?
#
loop_
_entity_poly.entity_id
_entity_poly.type
_entity_poly.pdbx_seq_one_letter_code
_entity_poly.pdbx_strand_id
1 'polypeptide(L)'
;AKQVGHPAPFPEELPRRAIQLYTFTNEVVLDPFMGTGSTALAAVKSGRHFVGYDVSYEYVELAEQRLDAHDSSTKFKPPSPIKTPKNTAKNSTRKSAKAPDKKK
;
A
#
# COMPACT_ATOMS: atom_id res chain seq x y z
N ALA A 1 15.86 11.05 25.12
CA ALA A 1 15.25 10.56 23.86
C ALA A 1 13.87 9.99 24.20
N LYS A 2 12.79 10.61 23.69
CA LYS A 2 11.41 10.29 24.07
C LYS A 2 10.98 9.05 23.30
N GLN A 3 10.77 7.94 24.01
CA GLN A 3 10.26 6.68 23.45
C GLN A 3 8.78 6.85 23.14
N VAL A 4 8.43 6.85 21.85
CA VAL A 4 7.05 6.77 21.39
C VAL A 4 6.81 5.35 20.91
N GLY A 5 6.21 4.55 21.79
CA GLY A 5 5.10 3.65 21.43
C GLY A 5 5.27 2.51 20.42
N HIS A 6 6.46 2.21 19.88
CA HIS A 6 6.65 1.01 19.04
C HIS A 6 7.80 0.10 19.48
N PRO A 7 7.59 -1.24 19.41
CA PRO A 7 8.61 -2.21 19.76
C PRO A 7 9.74 -2.11 18.71
N ALA A 8 10.86 -1.52 19.12
CA ALA A 8 12.15 -1.54 18.44
C ALA A 8 12.11 -1.29 16.91
N PRO A 9 11.78 -0.07 16.43
CA PRO A 9 12.10 0.28 15.05
C PRO A 9 13.60 0.11 14.82
N PHE A 10 13.98 -0.68 13.82
CA PHE A 10 15.39 -0.84 13.47
C PHE A 10 15.97 0.52 13.06
N PRO A 11 17.28 0.76 13.29
CA PRO A 11 17.91 2.02 12.91
C PRO A 11 17.74 2.29 11.41
N GLU A 12 17.34 3.51 11.04
CA GLU A 12 17.18 3.96 9.64
C GLU A 12 18.46 3.74 8.80
N GLU A 13 19.62 3.70 9.45
CA GLU A 13 20.90 3.43 8.82
C GLU A 13 20.97 2.03 8.16
N LEU A 14 20.26 1.05 8.71
CA LEU A 14 20.26 -0.32 8.20
C LEU A 14 19.63 -0.43 6.80
N PRO A 15 18.37 0.02 6.56
CA PRO A 15 17.80 0.02 5.22
C PRO A 15 18.56 0.98 4.31
N ARG A 16 19.07 2.12 4.80
CA ARG A 16 19.84 3.07 3.99
C ARG A 16 21.06 2.40 3.35
N ARG A 17 21.81 1.59 4.10
CA ARG A 17 22.96 0.84 3.58
C ARG A 17 22.54 -0.16 2.51
N ALA A 18 21.48 -0.94 2.77
CA ALA A 18 20.98 -1.90 1.79
C ALA A 18 20.54 -1.21 0.49
N ILE A 19 19.78 -0.12 0.60
CA ILE A 19 19.32 0.67 -0.55
C ILE A 19 20.52 1.21 -1.35
N GLN A 20 21.54 1.74 -0.69
CA GLN A 20 22.72 2.27 -1.38
C GLN A 20 23.55 1.20 -2.08
N LEU A 21 23.62 -0.01 -1.54
CA LEU A 21 24.40 -1.12 -2.12
C LEU A 21 23.69 -1.82 -3.28
N TYR A 22 22.36 -1.91 -3.22
CA TYR A 22 21.59 -2.78 -4.12
C TYR A 22 20.65 -2.03 -5.08
N THR A 23 20.62 -0.71 -5.05
CA THR A 23 19.76 0.09 -5.95
C THR A 23 20.49 1.29 -6.52
N PHE A 24 20.07 1.72 -7.70
CA PHE A 24 20.44 2.99 -8.29
C PHE A 24 19.51 4.13 -7.86
N THR A 25 19.92 5.36 -8.14
CA THR A 25 19.08 6.55 -7.89
C THR A 25 17.81 6.47 -8.74
N ASN A 26 16.67 6.92 -8.21
CA ASN A 26 15.34 6.85 -8.82
C ASN A 26 14.75 5.44 -9.02
N GLU A 27 15.38 4.38 -8.51
CA GLU A 27 14.75 3.06 -8.47
C GLU A 27 13.70 2.95 -7.35
N VAL A 28 12.90 1.88 -7.39
CA VAL A 28 11.81 1.63 -6.45
C VAL A 28 12.22 0.56 -5.43
N VAL A 29 12.08 0.88 -4.15
CA VAL A 29 12.27 -0.04 -3.04
C VAL A 29 10.92 -0.56 -2.55
N LEU A 30 10.71 -1.88 -2.55
CA LEU A 30 9.51 -2.51 -2.01
C LEU A 30 9.77 -3.02 -0.59
N ASP A 31 8.91 -2.64 0.36
CA ASP A 31 8.89 -3.18 1.72
C ASP A 31 7.49 -3.71 2.09
N PRO A 32 7.27 -5.04 2.06
CA PRO A 32 5.96 -5.62 2.35
C PRO A 32 5.59 -5.65 3.84
N PHE A 33 6.50 -5.26 4.74
CA PHE A 33 6.30 -5.23 6.19
C PHE A 33 6.87 -3.92 6.77
N MET A 34 6.44 -2.80 6.20
CA MET A 34 7.11 -1.51 6.38
C MET A 34 7.03 -0.96 7.80
N GLY A 35 6.11 -1.45 8.63
CA GLY A 35 5.86 -0.94 9.97
C GLY A 35 5.68 0.57 9.96
N THR A 36 6.42 1.26 10.83
CA THR A 36 6.40 2.73 10.94
C THR A 36 7.21 3.45 9.85
N GLY A 37 7.62 2.77 8.78
CA GLY A 37 8.16 3.40 7.57
C GLY A 37 9.65 3.73 7.59
N SER A 38 10.49 3.06 8.39
CA SER A 38 11.94 3.31 8.41
C SER A 38 12.59 3.08 7.03
N THR A 39 12.18 2.05 6.29
CA THR A 39 12.67 1.77 4.93
C THR A 39 12.24 2.85 3.94
N ALA A 40 10.98 3.29 4.01
CA ALA A 40 10.43 4.35 3.17
C ALA A 40 11.21 5.66 3.37
N LEU A 41 11.46 6.03 4.62
CA LEU A 41 12.21 7.24 4.95
C LEU A 41 13.66 7.18 4.44
N ALA A 42 14.31 6.03 4.60
CA ALA A 42 15.66 5.82 4.08
C ALA A 42 15.73 5.86 2.54
N ALA A 43 14.69 5.35 1.86
CA ALA A 43 14.59 5.41 0.40
C ALA A 43 14.47 6.85 -0.09
N VAL A 44 13.54 7.64 0.47
CA VAL A 44 13.34 9.06 0.13
C VAL A 44 14.63 9.86 0.34
N LYS A 45 15.27 9.73 1.51
CA LYS A 45 16.54 10.42 1.81
C LYS A 45 17.69 10.00 0.89
N SER A 46 17.62 8.80 0.32
CA SER A 46 18.60 8.30 -0.63
C SER A 46 18.22 8.64 -2.09
N GLY A 47 17.14 9.37 -2.35
CA GLY A 47 16.71 9.68 -3.72
C GLY A 47 16.17 8.46 -4.48
N ARG A 48 15.49 7.55 -3.78
CA ARG A 48 14.75 6.41 -4.35
C ARG A 48 13.25 6.60 -4.11
N HIS A 49 12.46 5.98 -4.96
CA HIS A 49 11.03 5.79 -4.72
C HIS A 49 10.81 4.57 -3.81
N PHE A 50 9.63 4.48 -3.20
CA PHE A 50 9.29 3.31 -2.39
C PHE A 50 7.84 2.89 -2.59
N VAL A 51 7.56 1.63 -2.31
CA VAL A 51 6.22 1.08 -2.12
C VAL A 51 6.27 0.28 -0.82
N GLY A 52 5.35 0.56 0.09
CA GLY A 52 5.32 -0.08 1.40
C GLY A 52 3.94 -0.63 1.73
N TYR A 53 3.91 -1.77 2.41
CA TYR A 53 2.68 -2.38 2.93
C TYR A 53 2.86 -2.74 4.39
N ASP A 54 1.80 -2.60 5.18
CA ASP A 54 1.68 -3.21 6.50
C ASP A 54 0.21 -3.57 6.74
N VAL A 55 -0.03 -4.57 7.57
CA VAL A 55 -1.39 -4.98 7.96
C VAL A 55 -1.96 -4.07 9.06
N SER A 56 -1.09 -3.42 9.82
CA SER A 56 -1.46 -2.47 10.87
C SER A 56 -1.71 -1.09 10.27
N TYR A 57 -2.98 -0.69 10.22
CA TYR A 57 -3.36 0.65 9.77
C TYR A 57 -2.68 1.75 10.59
N GLU A 58 -2.57 1.58 11.91
CA GLU A 58 -1.91 2.54 12.81
C GLU A 58 -0.43 2.73 12.44
N TYR A 59 0.25 1.67 11.99
CA TYR A 59 1.66 1.76 11.61
C TYR A 59 1.83 2.51 10.29
N VAL A 60 0.92 2.27 9.34
CA VAL A 60 0.87 2.98 8.07
C VAL A 60 0.60 4.46 8.30
N GLU A 61 -0.36 4.82 9.15
CA GLU A 61 -0.67 6.22 9.47
C GLU A 61 0.54 6.94 10.11
N LEU A 62 1.25 6.27 11.03
CA LEU A 62 2.48 6.81 11.61
C LEU A 62 3.60 6.93 10.56
N ALA A 63 3.71 6.00 9.63
CA ALA A 63 4.67 6.09 8.53
C ALA A 63 4.37 7.30 7.62
N GLU A 64 3.11 7.52 7.25
CA GLU A 64 2.66 8.67 6.46
C GLU A 64 2.97 9.98 7.17
N GLN A 65 2.66 10.10 8.47
CA GLN A 65 2.97 11.30 9.26
C GLN A 65 4.48 11.59 9.28
N ARG A 66 5.32 10.55 9.41
CA ARG A 66 6.79 10.69 9.39
C ARG A 66 7.32 11.12 8.03
N LEU A 67 6.71 10.64 6.95
CA LEU A 67 7.07 11.00 5.58
C LEU A 67 6.64 12.42 5.22
N ASP A 68 5.40 12.81 5.57
CA ASP A 68 4.87 14.16 5.35
C ASP A 68 5.71 15.24 6.07
N ALA A 69 6.24 14.92 7.26
CA ALA A 69 7.15 15.80 8.01
C ALA A 69 8.53 15.95 7.34
N HIS A 70 8.94 14.98 6.52
CA HIS A 70 10.26 14.95 5.89
C HIS A 70 10.26 15.47 4.45
N ASP A 71 9.17 15.27 3.70
CA ASP A 71 9.08 15.71 2.32
C ASP A 71 7.62 15.88 1.87
N SER A 72 7.19 17.13 1.71
CA SER A 72 5.83 17.47 1.28
C SER A 72 5.54 17.06 -0.18
N SER A 73 6.56 16.67 -0.95
CA SER A 73 6.43 16.27 -2.36
C SER A 73 6.12 14.78 -2.55
N THR A 74 6.20 13.97 -1.49
CA THR A 74 6.09 12.50 -1.56
C THR A 74 4.67 11.95 -1.52
N LYS A 75 3.64 12.81 -1.48
CA LYS A 75 2.24 12.34 -1.50
C LYS A 75 1.98 11.54 -2.77
N PHE A 76 1.92 10.22 -2.60
CA PHE A 76 1.46 9.32 -3.64
C PHE A 76 0.05 9.76 -4.03
N LYS A 77 -0.08 10.33 -5.24
CA LYS A 77 -1.37 10.62 -5.83
C LYS A 77 -1.87 9.29 -6.40
N PRO A 78 -2.86 8.63 -5.78
CA PRO A 78 -3.33 7.35 -6.30
C PRO A 78 -3.74 7.56 -7.76
N PRO A 79 -3.40 6.62 -8.66
CA PRO A 79 -3.97 6.66 -10.00
C PRO A 79 -5.49 6.72 -9.84
N SER A 80 -6.12 7.63 -10.58
CA SER A 80 -7.58 7.78 -10.54
C SER A 80 -8.26 6.42 -10.65
N PRO A 81 -9.35 6.16 -9.91
CA PRO A 81 -9.96 4.84 -9.84
C PRO A 81 -10.09 4.29 -11.26
N ILE A 82 -9.43 3.16 -11.52
CA ILE A 82 -9.55 2.46 -12.80
C ILE A 82 -11.05 2.21 -12.96
N LYS A 83 -11.67 2.81 -14.00
CA LYS A 83 -13.08 2.57 -14.31
C LYS A 83 -13.22 1.08 -14.52
N THR A 84 -13.76 0.37 -13.53
CA THR A 84 -14.04 -1.05 -13.64
C THR A 84 -14.94 -1.21 -14.87
N PRO A 85 -14.64 -2.12 -15.80
CA PRO A 85 -15.53 -2.35 -16.92
C PRO A 85 -16.92 -2.66 -16.36
N LYS A 86 -17.91 -1.84 -16.71
CA LYS A 86 -19.31 -2.10 -16.38
C LYS A 86 -19.65 -3.44 -17.01
N ASN A 87 -19.71 -4.51 -16.19
CA ASN A 87 -20.26 -5.79 -16.60
C ASN A 87 -21.73 -5.55 -16.97
N THR A 88 -21.98 -5.25 -18.24
CA THR A 88 -23.30 -5.35 -18.86
C THR A 88 -23.53 -6.83 -19.15
N ALA A 89 -23.76 -7.59 -18.08
CA ALA A 89 -24.31 -8.93 -18.21
C ALA A 89 -25.70 -8.79 -18.85
N LYS A 90 -25.75 -9.00 -20.17
CA LYS A 90 -26.98 -9.32 -20.89
C LYS A 90 -27.58 -10.56 -20.23
N ASN A 91 -28.60 -10.38 -19.39
CA ASN A 91 -29.45 -11.46 -18.94
C ASN A 91 -30.29 -11.97 -20.13
N SER A 92 -29.69 -12.87 -20.89
CA SER A 92 -30.37 -13.73 -21.86
C SER A 92 -31.21 -14.75 -21.09
N THR A 93 -32.51 -14.45 -20.96
CA THR A 93 -33.63 -15.40 -20.92
C THR A 93 -33.31 -16.85 -20.50
N ARG A 94 -33.65 -17.22 -19.26
CA ARG A 94 -34.18 -18.55 -18.98
C ARG A 94 -35.62 -18.39 -18.49
N LYS A 95 -36.53 -18.73 -19.40
CA LYS A 95 -37.97 -18.90 -19.21
C LYS A 95 -38.16 -19.95 -18.11
N SER A 96 -38.68 -19.56 -16.95
CA SER A 96 -39.12 -20.50 -15.92
C SER A 96 -40.33 -21.26 -16.45
N ALA A 97 -40.14 -22.55 -16.75
CA ALA A 97 -41.23 -23.46 -17.07
C ALA A 97 -42.11 -23.65 -15.82
N LYS A 98 -43.42 -23.44 -16.01
CA LYS A 98 -44.49 -23.54 -15.02
C LYS A 98 -44.63 -25.00 -14.57
N ALA A 99 -44.59 -25.25 -13.26
CA ALA A 99 -44.88 -26.57 -12.67
C ALA A 99 -46.37 -26.92 -12.84
N PRO A 100 -46.72 -28.19 -13.10
CA PRO A 100 -48.12 -28.60 -13.20
C PRO A 100 -48.72 -28.82 -11.82
N ASP A 101 -49.90 -28.25 -11.66
CA ASP A 101 -50.81 -28.31 -10.53
C ASP A 101 -51.22 -29.77 -10.24
N LYS A 102 -50.89 -30.29 -9.05
CA LYS A 102 -51.36 -31.60 -8.59
C LYS A 102 -52.58 -31.41 -7.70
N LYS A 103 -53.75 -31.65 -8.28
CA LYS A 103 -54.99 -31.97 -7.56
C LYS A 103 -54.77 -33.13 -6.59
N LYS A 104 -55.14 -32.93 -5.33
CA LYS A 104 -55.79 -33.93 -4.48
C LYS A 104 -56.72 -33.24 -3.51
#